data_AF-A0A736RG29-F1
#
_entry.id   AF-A0A736RG29-F1
#
_cell.length_a   1.000
_cell.length_b   1.000
_cell.length_c   1.000
_cell.angle_alpha   90.00
_cell.angle_beta   90.00
_cell.angle_gamma   90.00
#
_symmetry.space_group_name_H-M   'P 1'
#
loop_
_entity.id
_entity.type
_entity.pdbx_description
1 polymer ?
#
loop_
_entity_poly.entity_id
_entity_poly.type
_entity_poly.pdbx_seq_one_letter_code
_entity_poly.pdbx_strand_id
1 'polypeptide(L)'
;MLENMKAFRMVVECQGFRAAAIAMKLSPAMVSRRIEKLESEVNTQLIKRNSRRISLTAAGEQFYQRCLLIIDEYESCLRDVKSLSNVV
;
A
#
# COMPACT_ATOMS: atom_id res chain seq x y z
N MET A 1 -7.66 5.32 3.89
CA MET A 1 -6.60 5.78 2.98
C MET A 1 -5.22 5.18 3.28
N LEU A 2 -4.54 5.50 4.38
CA LEU A 2 -3.15 5.02 4.64
C LEU A 2 -3.02 3.48 4.67
N GLU A 3 -3.96 2.78 5.31
CA GLU A 3 -3.99 1.31 5.32
C GLU A 3 -4.21 0.70 3.93
N ASN A 4 -4.86 1.43 3.02
CA ASN A 4 -5.05 1.02 1.63
C ASN A 4 -3.76 1.25 0.82
N MET A 5 -3.08 2.37 1.06
CA MET A 5 -1.75 2.69 0.52
C MET A 5 -0.70 1.64 0.92
N LYS A 6 -0.67 1.25 2.20
CA LYS A 6 0.20 0.17 2.69
C LYS A 6 -0.10 -1.17 2.02
N ALA A 7 -1.38 -1.49 1.83
CA ALA A 7 -1.78 -2.69 1.11
C ALA A 7 -1.33 -2.66 -0.36
N PHE A 8 -1.48 -1.53 -1.03
CA PHE A 8 -0.99 -1.33 -2.40
C PHE A 8 0.52 -1.49 -2.50
N ARG A 9 1.29 -0.82 -1.63
CA ARG A 9 2.74 -0.98 -1.53
C ARG A 9 3.12 -2.46 -1.41
N MET A 10 2.51 -3.17 -0.47
CA MET A 10 2.83 -4.57 -0.22
C MET A 10 2.50 -5.49 -1.41
N VAL A 11 1.39 -5.24 -2.12
CA VAL A 11 1.03 -6.00 -3.33
C VAL A 11 2.07 -5.81 -4.44
N VAL A 12 2.59 -4.59 -4.59
CA VAL A 12 3.66 -4.29 -5.56
C VAL A 12 4.97 -4.97 -5.18
N GLU A 13 5.40 -4.83 -3.93
CA GLU A 13 6.66 -5.42 -3.42
C GLU A 13 6.64 -6.95 -3.48
N CYS A 14 5.51 -7.57 -3.08
CA CYS A 14 5.36 -9.02 -3.11
C CYS A 14 4.99 -9.57 -4.49
N GLN A 15 4.78 -8.72 -5.49
CA GLN A 15 4.29 -9.06 -6.84
C GLN A 15 3.03 -9.96 -6.83
N GLY A 16 2.20 -9.87 -5.78
CA GLY A 16 1.13 -10.83 -5.55
C GLY A 16 0.18 -10.47 -4.41
N PHE A 17 -1.14 -10.60 -4.65
CA PHE A 17 -2.16 -10.40 -3.61
C PHE A 17 -2.05 -11.41 -2.46
N ARG A 18 -1.78 -12.68 -2.78
CA ARG A 18 -1.62 -13.74 -1.77
C ARG A 18 -0.39 -13.51 -0.90
N ALA A 19 0.76 -13.25 -1.53
CA ALA A 19 2.00 -12.99 -0.81
C ALA A 19 1.90 -11.73 0.06
N ALA A 20 1.28 -10.67 -0.45
CA ALA A 20 1.02 -9.47 0.34
C ALA A 20 0.08 -9.71 1.52
N ALA A 21 -0.99 -10.50 1.34
CA ALA A 21 -1.91 -10.86 2.41
C ALA A 21 -1.21 -11.60 3.56
N ILE A 22 -0.31 -12.52 3.24
CA ILE A 22 0.52 -13.24 4.22
C ILE A 22 1.43 -12.25 4.96
N ALA A 23 2.15 -11.38 4.24
CA ALA A 23 3.04 -10.38 4.83
C ALA A 23 2.32 -9.41 5.77
N MET A 24 1.08 -9.02 5.43
CA MET A 24 0.27 -8.12 6.25
C MET A 24 -0.53 -8.83 7.36
N LYS A 25 -0.53 -10.17 7.41
CA LYS A 25 -1.40 -10.98 8.29
C LYS A 25 -2.89 -10.74 8.08
N LEU A 26 -3.32 -10.63 6.82
CA LEU A 26 -4.69 -10.33 6.41
C LEU A 26 -5.21 -11.39 5.44
N SER A 27 -6.52 -11.42 5.20
CA SER A 27 -7.07 -12.30 4.15
C SER A 27 -6.85 -11.69 2.75
N PRO A 28 -6.65 -12.52 1.70
CA PRO A 28 -6.54 -12.02 0.34
C PRO A 28 -7.74 -11.17 -0.11
N ALA A 29 -8.95 -11.51 0.35
CA ALA A 29 -10.16 -10.74 0.10
C ALA A 29 -10.10 -9.33 0.71
N MET A 30 -9.52 -9.20 1.92
CA MET A 30 -9.36 -7.91 2.55
C MET A 30 -8.33 -7.05 1.81
N VAL A 31 -7.21 -7.63 1.37
CA VAL A 31 -6.22 -6.93 0.54
C VAL A 31 -6.85 -6.46 -0.78
N SER A 32 -7.59 -7.33 -1.48
CA SER A 32 -8.31 -6.95 -2.72
C SER A 32 -9.25 -5.78 -2.49
N ARG A 33 -10.07 -5.83 -1.42
CA ARG A 33 -10.97 -4.73 -1.05
C ARG A 33 -10.25 -3.42 -0.77
N ARG A 34 -9.07 -3.47 -0.13
CA ARG A 34 -8.27 -2.27 0.13
C ARG A 34 -7.75 -1.64 -1.18
N ILE A 35 -7.32 -2.46 -2.14
CA ILE A 35 -6.93 -1.98 -3.48
C ILE A 35 -8.13 -1.40 -4.23
N GLU A 36 -9.27 -2.10 -4.23
CA GLU A 36 -10.49 -1.63 -4.90
C GLU A 36 -10.97 -0.30 -4.35
N LYS A 37 -10.93 -0.11 -3.02
CA LYS A 37 -11.20 1.21 -2.41
C LYS A 37 -10.23 2.28 -2.87
N LEU A 38 -8.94 1.97 -2.92
CA LEU A 38 -7.92 2.91 -3.36
C LEU A 38 -8.13 3.35 -4.82
N GLU A 39 -8.37 2.39 -5.71
CA GLU A 39 -8.63 2.64 -7.14
C GLU A 39 -9.94 3.42 -7.35
N SER A 40 -10.94 3.18 -6.50
CA SER A 40 -12.21 3.92 -6.51
C SER A 40 -12.03 5.37 -6.06
N GLU A 41 -11.21 5.61 -5.04
CA GLU A 41 -10.92 6.97 -4.54
C GLU A 41 -10.20 7.82 -5.60
N VAL A 42 -9.25 7.23 -6.34
CA VAL A 42 -8.53 7.93 -7.42
C VAL A 42 -9.22 7.82 -8.79
N ASN A 43 -10.37 7.15 -8.86
CA ASN A 43 -11.12 6.85 -10.08
C ASN A 43 -10.26 6.31 -11.24
N THR A 44 -9.22 5.54 -10.91
CA THR A 44 -8.21 5.05 -11.88
C THR A 44 -7.68 3.69 -11.45
N GLN A 45 -7.49 2.77 -12.39
CA GLN A 45 -6.82 1.50 -12.13
C GLN A 45 -5.31 1.73 -11.92
N LEU A 46 -4.81 1.25 -10.79
CA LEU A 46 -3.39 1.30 -10.42
C LEU A 46 -2.71 -0.04 -10.73
N ILE A 47 -3.45 -1.15 -10.69
CA ILE A 47 -2.94 -2.50 -10.89
C ILE A 47 -3.60 -3.18 -12.09
N LYS A 48 -2.79 -3.67 -13.02
CA LYS A 48 -3.21 -4.63 -14.04
C LYS A 48 -3.18 -6.05 -13.47
N ARG A 49 -4.36 -6.66 -13.32
CA ARG A 49 -4.51 -8.07 -12.96
C ARG A 49 -4.35 -8.93 -14.22
N ASN A 50 -3.17 -9.46 -14.48
CA ASN A 50 -3.03 -10.59 -15.41
C ASN A 50 -3.02 -11.89 -14.61
N SER A 51 -3.57 -12.98 -15.15
CA SER A 51 -3.82 -14.23 -14.43
C SER A 51 -2.55 -14.95 -13.93
N ARG A 52 -1.36 -14.43 -14.22
CA ARG A 52 -0.07 -15.03 -13.83
C ARG A 52 0.90 -14.05 -13.15
N ARG A 53 0.71 -12.74 -13.31
CA ARG A 53 1.58 -11.67 -12.79
C ARG A 53 0.78 -10.40 -12.55
N ILE A 54 1.21 -9.68 -11.53
CA ILE A 54 0.76 -8.32 -11.26
C ILE A 54 1.66 -7.36 -12.04
N SER A 55 1.08 -6.30 -12.60
CA SER A 55 1.85 -5.22 -13.21
C SER A 55 1.19 -3.89 -12.89
N LEU A 56 1.98 -2.82 -12.74
CA LEU A 56 1.46 -1.48 -12.51
C LEU A 56 0.95 -0.86 -13.82
N THR A 57 -0.04 0.02 -13.72
CA THR A 57 -0.35 0.98 -14.78
C THR A 57 0.61 2.18 -14.68
N ALA A 58 0.65 3.05 -15.70
CA ALA A 58 1.42 4.30 -15.60
C ALA A 58 0.97 5.17 -14.40
N ALA A 59 -0.34 5.23 -14.15
CA ALA A 59 -0.89 5.87 -12.96
C ALA A 59 -0.46 5.13 -11.67
N GLY A 60 -0.43 3.80 -11.69
CA GLY A 60 0.06 2.96 -10.60
C GLY A 60 1.52 3.20 -10.25
N GLU A 61 2.40 3.36 -11.24
CA GLU A 61 3.81 3.69 -11.02
C GLU A 61 3.98 5.07 -10.37
N GLN A 62 3.31 6.09 -10.91
CA GLN A 62 3.35 7.43 -10.33
C GLN A 62 2.77 7.45 -8.91
N PHE A 63 1.66 6.76 -8.69
CA PHE A 63 1.03 6.64 -7.38
C PHE A 63 1.93 5.92 -6.39
N TYR A 64 2.60 4.83 -6.81
CA TYR A 64 3.51 4.07 -5.97
C TYR A 64 4.66 4.91 -5.43
N GLN A 65 5.31 5.71 -6.29
CA GLN A 65 6.40 6.59 -5.86
C GLN A 65 5.94 7.60 -4.79
N ARG A 66 4.77 8.23 -4.98
CA ARG A 66 4.22 9.17 -3.98
C ARG A 66 3.73 8.47 -2.71
N CYS A 67 3.19 7.26 -2.84
CA CYS A 67 2.71 6.44 -1.75
C CYS A 67 3.84 6.08 -0.77
N LEU A 68 5.02 5.73 -1.29
CA LEU A 68 6.21 5.46 -0.47
C LEU A 68 6.58 6.65 0.40
N LEU A 69 6.69 7.84 -0.20
CA LEU A 69 7.04 9.08 0.51
C LEU A 69 6.04 9.39 1.63
N ILE A 70 4.73 9.27 1.35
CA ILE A 70 3.68 9.56 2.34
C ILE A 70 3.74 8.57 3.51
N ILE A 71 3.95 7.28 3.23
CA ILE A 71 4.04 6.26 4.28
C ILE A 71 5.28 6.51 5.15
N ASP A 72 6.43 6.76 4.53
CA ASP A 72 7.69 6.95 5.25
C ASP A 72 7.66 8.23 6.11
N GLU A 73 7.10 9.32 5.58
CA GLU A 73 6.92 10.58 6.31
C GLU A 73 5.99 10.39 7.51
N TYR A 74 4.87 9.68 7.32
CA TYR A 74 3.94 9.36 8.41
C TYR A 74 4.61 8.54 9.51
N GLU A 75 5.39 7.53 9.14
CA GLU A 75 6.15 6.74 10.11
C GLU A 75 7.24 7.55 10.80
N SER A 76 7.88 8.49 10.10
CA SER A 76 8.86 9.42 10.71
C SER A 76 8.20 10.31 11.75
N CYS A 77 7.08 10.94 11.41
CA CYS A 77 6.30 11.75 12.35
C CYS A 77 5.96 10.97 13.65
N LEU A 78 5.54 9.70 13.51
CA LEU A 78 5.24 8.86 14.66
C LEU A 78 6.48 8.50 15.49
N ARG A 79 7.62 8.25 14.84
CA ARG A 79 8.89 7.97 15.54
C ARG A 79 9.36 9.19 16.32
N ASP A 80 9.30 10.38 15.71
CA ASP A 80 9.76 11.62 16.34
C ASP A 80 8.97 11.90 17.61
N VAL A 81 7.64 11.82 17.55
CA VAL A 81 6.77 12.01 18.74
C VAL A 81 7.05 10.97 19.82
N LYS A 82 7.24 9.69 19.47
CA LYS A 82 7.58 8.64 20.45
C LYS A 82 8.96 8.86 21.07
N SER A 83 9.91 9.36 20.29
CA SER A 83 11.25 9.66 20.81
C SER A 83 11.21 10.80 21.83
N LEU A 84 10.31 11.77 21.67
CA LEU A 84 10.07 12.84 22.64
C LEU A 84 9.32 12.35 23.88
N SER A 85 8.36 11.42 23.73
CA SER A 85 7.58 10.90 24.86
C SER A 85 8.38 9.99 25.80
N ASN A 86 9.44 9.35 25.32
CA ASN A 86 10.29 8.46 26.11
C ASN A 86 11.37 9.21 26.94
N VAL A 87 11.32 10.55 26.97
CA VAL A 87 12.27 11.40 27.72
C VAL A 87 11.62 12.02 28.97
N VAL A 88 10.47 11.52 29.41
CA VAL A 88 9.81 11.97 30.66
C VAL A 88 9.60 10.80 31.62
#